data_AF-A0A2H9RL32-F1
#
_entry.id   AF-A0A2H9RL32-F1
#
_cell.length_a   1.000
_cell.length_b   1.000
_cell.length_c   1.000
_cell.angle_alpha   90.00
_cell.angle_beta   90.00
_cell.angle_gamma   90.00
#
_symmetry.space_group_name_H-M   'P 1'
#
loop_
_entity.id
_entity.type
_entity.pdbx_description
1 polymer ?
#
loop_
_entity_poly.entity_id
_entity_poly.type
_entity_poly.pdbx_seq_one_letter_code
_entity_poly.pdbx_strand_id
1 'polypeptide(L)'
;MTRRKIDAHPSVVLCFSPKRVRLLMGVYDEEYSKPAYRLSANNLGGNPEPGEDSPENVLIREVSEEFDPNHALKKINLGHVSWSNPAAIRAVRNALLGNVIPFMDFYVEAGSIPGGNNPYSAVYSVFQSVIPEEVIDRVDLEIKNQRRMMGEGLFGIFTLDELANNPRGEFSTAYATAPILNYKFDTKIPFPSTLIATVIGDPRASFKDYESEFVYDSKALVRASKAQI
;
A
#
# COMPACT_ATOMS: atom_id res chain seq x y z
N MET A 1 0.19 16.34 -26.98
CA MET A 1 0.69 15.05 -26.47
C MET A 1 -0.44 14.05 -26.45
N THR A 2 -0.19 12.78 -26.77
CA THR A 2 -1.20 11.72 -26.66
C THR A 2 -1.35 11.31 -25.21
N ARG A 3 -2.56 11.39 -24.65
CA ARG A 3 -2.84 10.97 -23.27
C ARG A 3 -2.68 9.46 -23.11
N ARG A 4 -2.12 9.01 -21.99
CA ARG A 4 -1.90 7.59 -21.68
C ARG A 4 -3.13 7.01 -20.99
N LYS A 5 -3.49 5.76 -21.28
CA LYS A 5 -4.54 5.07 -20.51
C LYS A 5 -3.96 4.62 -19.17
N ILE A 6 -4.79 4.63 -18.13
CA ILE A 6 -4.46 4.07 -16.81
C ILE A 6 -5.60 3.21 -16.30
N ASP A 7 -5.24 2.05 -15.75
CA ASP A 7 -6.15 1.03 -15.23
C ASP A 7 -6.46 1.22 -13.74
N ALA A 8 -5.52 1.81 -12.99
CA ALA A 8 -5.63 2.04 -11.55
C ALA A 8 -4.93 3.34 -11.14
N HIS A 9 -5.34 3.91 -10.00
CA HIS A 9 -4.67 5.08 -9.42
C HIS A 9 -4.63 4.99 -7.89
N PRO A 10 -3.91 3.99 -7.32
CA PRO A 10 -3.88 3.83 -5.88
C PRO A 10 -3.16 4.99 -5.18
N SER A 11 -3.66 5.35 -4.01
CA SER A 11 -2.98 6.21 -3.05
C SER A 11 -2.38 5.38 -1.95
N VAL A 12 -1.07 5.48 -1.75
CA VAL A 12 -0.33 4.66 -0.79
C VAL A 12 0.55 5.51 0.12
N VAL A 13 0.85 4.99 1.31
CA VAL A 13 1.72 5.68 2.27
C VAL A 13 2.97 4.85 2.60
N LEU A 14 4.12 5.51 2.56
CA LEU A 14 5.39 5.04 3.09
C LEU A 14 5.48 5.37 4.57
N CYS A 15 5.33 4.36 5.42
CA CYS A 15 5.34 4.52 6.87
C CYS A 15 6.66 4.04 7.42
N PHE A 16 7.45 4.95 7.99
CA PHE A 16 8.77 4.56 8.48
C PHE A 16 9.18 5.33 9.73
N SER A 17 9.98 4.67 10.57
CA SER A 17 10.69 5.32 11.67
C SER A 17 12.12 5.68 11.22
N PRO A 18 12.52 6.97 11.27
CA PRO A 18 13.81 7.42 10.77
C PRO A 18 14.99 6.93 11.61
N LYS A 19 14.76 6.63 12.90
CA LYS A 19 15.85 6.26 13.83
C LYS A 19 16.50 4.93 13.49
N ARG A 20 15.70 3.95 13.07
CA ARG A 20 16.16 2.59 12.73
C ARG A 20 15.82 2.17 11.30
N VAL A 21 15.21 3.07 10.52
CA VAL A 21 14.71 2.80 9.16
C VAL A 21 13.87 1.51 9.13
N ARG A 22 12.90 1.44 10.05
CA ARG A 22 11.91 0.35 10.12
C ARG A 22 10.65 0.80 9.39
N LEU A 23 10.22 0.01 8.42
CA LEU A 23 9.03 0.20 7.60
C LEU A 23 7.86 -0.51 8.27
N LEU A 24 6.74 0.19 8.43
CA LEU A 24 5.47 -0.40 8.79
C LEU A 24 4.68 -0.65 7.51
N MET A 25 4.35 -1.91 7.24
CA MET A 25 3.77 -2.33 5.96
C MET A 25 2.59 -3.28 6.19
N GLY A 26 1.65 -3.27 5.24
CA GLY A 26 0.67 -4.34 5.12
C GLY A 26 1.34 -5.59 4.56
N VAL A 27 0.85 -6.76 4.95
CA VAL A 27 1.29 -8.06 4.45
C VAL A 27 0.07 -8.83 4.01
N TYR A 28 0.07 -9.29 2.75
CA TYR A 28 -1.00 -10.15 2.26
C TYR A 28 -0.99 -11.49 2.98
N ASP A 29 -2.15 -12.02 3.30
CA ASP A 29 -2.27 -13.36 3.88
C ASP A 29 -2.09 -14.47 2.82
N GLU A 30 -2.19 -15.72 3.27
CA GLU A 30 -2.10 -16.90 2.40
C GLU A 30 -3.33 -17.12 1.52
N GLU A 31 -4.45 -16.46 1.82
CA GLU A 31 -5.71 -16.57 1.08
C GLU A 31 -5.80 -15.54 -0.04
N TYR A 32 -4.87 -14.58 -0.09
CA TYR A 32 -4.86 -13.53 -1.09
C TYR A 32 -5.04 -14.06 -2.52
N SER A 33 -5.90 -13.40 -3.28
CA SER A 33 -6.40 -13.85 -4.58
C SER A 33 -5.33 -13.97 -5.66
N LYS A 34 -4.17 -13.32 -5.46
CA LYS A 34 -3.01 -13.38 -6.35
C LYS A 34 -1.89 -14.18 -5.69
N PRO A 35 -1.75 -15.48 -5.97
CA PRO A 35 -0.80 -16.37 -5.29
C PRO A 35 0.64 -15.88 -5.26
N ALA A 36 1.12 -15.19 -6.31
CA ALA A 36 2.47 -14.64 -6.36
C ALA A 36 2.73 -13.60 -5.26
N TYR A 37 1.69 -12.89 -4.82
CA TYR A 37 1.80 -11.83 -3.82
C TYR A 37 1.41 -12.23 -2.40
N ARG A 38 0.95 -13.46 -2.16
CA ARG A 38 0.69 -13.95 -0.79
C ARG A 38 1.93 -13.78 0.08
N LEU A 39 1.75 -13.32 1.32
CA LEU A 39 2.83 -13.05 2.27
C LEU A 39 3.82 -11.94 1.83
N SER A 40 3.48 -11.12 0.85
CA SER A 40 4.35 -10.02 0.39
C SER A 40 4.03 -8.76 1.17
N ALA A 41 5.07 -7.99 1.47
CA ALA A 41 4.90 -6.66 2.04
C ALA A 41 4.37 -5.68 0.99
N ASN A 42 3.48 -4.79 1.38
CA ASN A 42 2.93 -3.74 0.53
C ASN A 42 2.80 -2.44 1.32
N ASN A 43 2.97 -1.31 0.63
CA ASN A 43 2.60 -0.03 1.22
C ASN A 43 1.10 -0.01 1.54
N LEU A 44 0.72 0.63 2.65
CA LEU A 44 -0.67 0.75 3.07
C LEU A 44 -1.42 1.74 2.17
N GLY A 45 -2.72 1.52 1.97
CA GLY A 45 -3.58 2.33 1.12
C GLY A 45 -4.29 1.53 0.03
N GLY A 46 -4.94 2.22 -0.90
CA GLY A 46 -5.83 1.56 -1.85
C GLY A 46 -6.27 2.44 -3.01
N ASN A 47 -7.25 1.95 -3.76
CA ASN A 47 -7.74 2.58 -4.98
C ASN A 47 -8.90 3.54 -4.72
N PRO A 48 -9.10 4.55 -5.59
CA PRO A 48 -10.24 5.43 -5.50
C PRO A 48 -11.55 4.68 -5.70
N GLU A 49 -12.54 5.03 -4.90
CA GLU A 49 -13.94 4.72 -5.08
C GLU A 49 -14.66 5.77 -5.94
N PRO A 50 -15.80 5.42 -6.56
CA PRO A 50 -16.62 6.39 -7.28
C PRO A 50 -17.02 7.58 -6.40
N GLY A 51 -16.63 8.79 -6.80
CA GLY A 51 -16.99 10.04 -6.10
C GLY A 51 -15.85 10.66 -5.31
N GLU A 52 -14.72 9.98 -5.17
CA GLU A 52 -13.51 10.57 -4.58
C GLU A 52 -12.84 11.54 -5.55
N ASP A 53 -12.36 12.66 -5.03
CA ASP A 53 -11.91 13.83 -5.81
C ASP A 53 -10.39 14.01 -5.80
N SER A 54 -9.69 13.49 -4.79
CA SER A 54 -8.25 13.65 -4.61
C SER A 54 -7.55 12.37 -4.13
N PRO A 55 -6.29 12.15 -4.52
CA PRO A 55 -5.49 11.04 -3.99
C PRO A 55 -5.33 11.07 -2.47
N GLU A 56 -5.24 12.24 -1.85
CA GLU A 56 -5.11 12.38 -0.40
C GLU A 56 -6.36 11.88 0.33
N ASN A 57 -7.56 12.21 -0.17
CA ASN A 57 -8.82 11.71 0.40
C ASN A 57 -8.92 10.19 0.32
N VAL A 58 -8.49 9.59 -0.79
CA VAL A 58 -8.39 8.13 -0.93
C VAL A 58 -7.51 7.55 0.18
N LEU A 59 -6.31 8.11 0.37
CA LEU A 59 -5.40 7.60 1.40
C LEU A 59 -6.01 7.70 2.80
N ILE A 60 -6.62 8.83 3.13
CA ILE A 60 -7.25 9.05 4.44
C ILE A 60 -8.37 8.04 4.67
N ARG A 61 -9.23 7.80 3.66
CA ARG A 61 -10.30 6.80 3.74
C ARG A 61 -9.72 5.41 3.95
N GLU A 62 -8.83 4.95 3.07
CA GLU A 62 -8.26 3.59 3.09
C GLU A 62 -7.60 3.29 4.45
N VAL A 63 -6.74 4.18 4.94
CA VAL A 63 -6.10 4.01 6.25
C VAL A 63 -7.11 4.14 7.41
N SER A 64 -8.19 4.90 7.24
CA SER A 64 -9.22 4.97 8.28
C SER A 64 -10.06 3.70 8.37
N GLU A 65 -10.40 3.10 7.23
CA GLU A 65 -11.19 1.87 7.10
C GLU A 65 -10.39 0.65 7.57
N GLU A 66 -9.13 0.53 7.14
CA GLU A 66 -8.24 -0.55 7.56
C GLU A 66 -8.04 -0.59 9.08
N PHE A 67 -8.14 0.55 9.78
CA PHE A 67 -7.88 0.67 11.21
C PHE A 67 -9.13 1.03 12.03
N ASP A 68 -10.32 0.68 11.54
CA ASP A 68 -11.54 0.76 12.32
C ASP A 68 -12.03 -0.65 12.71
N PRO A 69 -11.95 -1.04 13.99
CA PRO A 69 -12.39 -2.36 14.45
C PRO A 69 -13.91 -2.55 14.33
N ASN A 70 -14.68 -1.49 14.10
CA ASN A 70 -16.13 -1.54 13.88
C ASN A 70 -16.50 -1.48 12.40
N HIS A 71 -15.53 -1.26 11.51
CA HIS A 71 -15.81 -1.28 10.08
C HIS A 71 -16.33 -2.66 9.72
N ALA A 72 -17.44 -2.69 8.97
CA ALA A 72 -18.11 -3.92 8.61
C ALA A 72 -17.25 -4.66 7.58
N LEU A 73 -16.24 -5.41 8.06
CA LEU A 73 -15.48 -6.32 7.22
C LEU A 73 -16.51 -7.21 6.54
N LYS A 74 -16.54 -7.21 5.19
CA LYS A 74 -17.23 -8.25 4.45
C LYS A 74 -16.68 -9.55 4.99
N LYS A 75 -17.53 -10.26 5.75
CA LYS A 75 -17.21 -11.41 6.57
C LYS A 75 -16.33 -12.41 5.82
N ILE A 76 -15.02 -12.21 5.83
CA ILE A 76 -14.08 -13.31 5.71
C ILE A 76 -14.28 -14.04 7.03
N ASN A 77 -14.71 -15.30 6.96
CA ASN A 77 -14.87 -16.19 8.12
C ASN A 77 -13.49 -16.54 8.69
N LEU A 78 -12.74 -15.52 9.08
CA LEU A 78 -11.54 -15.64 9.88
C LEU A 78 -12.07 -15.99 11.26
N GLY A 79 -11.65 -17.12 11.84
CA GLY A 79 -12.21 -17.69 13.06
C GLY A 79 -12.12 -16.77 14.29
N HIS A 80 -11.77 -17.30 15.46
CA HIS A 80 -11.53 -16.44 16.62
C HIS A 80 -10.26 -15.60 16.42
N VAL A 81 -10.40 -14.40 15.82
CA VAL A 81 -9.33 -13.41 15.70
C VAL A 81 -9.21 -12.67 17.03
N SER A 82 -8.04 -12.72 17.66
CA SER A 82 -7.75 -11.90 18.83
C SER A 82 -7.41 -10.47 18.37
N TRP A 83 -8.38 -9.57 18.49
CA TRP A 83 -8.14 -8.16 18.18
C TRP A 83 -7.28 -7.50 19.25
N SER A 84 -6.41 -6.59 18.82
CA SER A 84 -5.74 -5.68 19.73
C SER A 84 -6.73 -4.72 20.38
N ASN A 85 -6.31 -4.07 21.48
CA ASN A 85 -7.11 -3.05 22.13
C ASN A 85 -7.40 -1.91 21.12
N PRO A 86 -8.66 -1.44 20.98
CA PRO A 86 -9.01 -0.33 20.10
C PRO A 86 -8.16 0.94 20.30
N ALA A 87 -7.66 1.21 21.51
CA ALA A 87 -6.76 2.33 21.75
C ALA A 87 -5.39 2.16 21.08
N ALA A 88 -4.91 0.92 20.92
CA ALA A 88 -3.69 0.61 20.18
C ALA A 88 -3.88 0.83 18.68
N ILE A 89 -4.97 0.29 18.14
CA ILE A 89 -5.34 0.44 16.73
C ILE A 89 -5.44 1.94 16.38
N ARG A 90 -6.16 2.73 17.19
CA ARG A 90 -6.26 4.19 17.00
C ARG A 90 -4.92 4.91 17.10
N ALA A 91 -4.03 4.49 18.00
CA ALA A 91 -2.71 5.11 18.12
C ALA A 91 -1.88 4.89 16.84
N VAL A 92 -1.93 3.70 16.25
CA VAL A 92 -1.26 3.42 14.98
C VAL A 92 -1.88 4.23 13.85
N ARG A 93 -3.21 4.21 13.69
CA ARG A 93 -3.92 5.01 12.69
C ARG A 93 -3.58 6.49 12.78
N ASN A 94 -3.62 7.06 13.98
CA ASN A 94 -3.32 8.47 14.19
C ASN A 94 -1.85 8.78 13.91
N ALA A 95 -0.92 7.86 14.17
CA ALA A 95 0.47 8.04 13.79
C ALA A 95 0.66 7.98 12.27
N LEU A 96 -0.06 7.07 11.59
CA LEU A 96 -0.06 6.96 10.13
C LEU A 96 -0.55 8.24 9.48
N LEU A 97 -1.70 8.76 9.91
CA LEU A 97 -2.36 9.93 9.31
C LEU A 97 -1.87 11.28 9.84
N GLY A 98 -1.28 11.32 11.04
CA GLY A 98 -0.97 12.57 11.73
C GLY A 98 0.15 13.41 11.13
N ASN A 99 1.05 12.79 10.34
CA ASN A 99 2.19 13.44 9.70
C ASN A 99 2.34 13.05 8.23
N VAL A 100 1.22 12.77 7.55
CA VAL A 100 1.22 12.44 6.12
C VAL A 100 1.60 13.69 5.33
N ILE A 101 2.60 13.57 4.47
CA ILE A 101 2.94 14.59 3.47
C ILE A 101 3.10 13.94 2.09
N PRO A 102 2.78 14.66 1.01
CA PRO A 102 3.05 14.20 -0.34
C PRO A 102 4.54 13.82 -0.51
N PHE A 103 4.81 12.71 -1.18
CA PHE A 103 6.17 12.30 -1.50
C PHE A 103 6.43 12.36 -3.00
N MET A 104 5.76 11.52 -3.79
CA MET A 104 6.01 11.43 -5.23
C MET A 104 4.95 10.57 -5.92
N ASP A 105 4.64 10.88 -7.17
CA ASP A 105 3.85 10.04 -8.06
C ASP A 105 4.75 9.14 -8.93
N PHE A 106 4.31 7.90 -9.09
CA PHE A 106 4.94 6.93 -9.99
C PHE A 106 3.95 6.47 -11.05
N TYR A 107 4.29 6.69 -12.31
CA TYR A 107 3.65 5.99 -13.42
C TYR A 107 4.25 4.59 -13.53
N VAL A 108 3.42 3.57 -13.38
CA VAL A 108 3.81 2.17 -13.36
C VAL A 108 3.20 1.46 -14.56
N GLU A 109 4.04 0.73 -15.29
CA GLU A 109 3.65 -0.19 -16.34
C GLU A 109 4.14 -1.57 -15.95
N ALA A 110 3.21 -2.52 -15.81
CA ALA A 110 3.54 -3.90 -15.50
C ALA A 110 3.13 -4.82 -16.64
N GLY A 111 4.04 -5.69 -17.06
CA GLY A 111 3.73 -6.84 -17.91
C GLY A 111 2.99 -7.94 -17.13
N SER A 112 2.81 -9.09 -17.78
CA SER A 112 2.17 -10.24 -17.15
C SER A 112 3.09 -10.87 -16.10
N ILE A 113 2.56 -11.09 -14.90
CA ILE A 113 3.23 -11.78 -13.79
C ILE A 113 2.45 -13.07 -13.49
N PRO A 114 3.02 -14.26 -13.72
CA PRO A 114 2.35 -15.53 -13.44
C PRO A 114 1.87 -15.63 -11.98
N GLY A 115 0.58 -15.92 -11.78
CA GLY A 115 -0.04 -15.94 -10.44
C GLY A 115 -0.15 -14.56 -9.75
N GLY A 116 0.21 -13.48 -10.44
CA GLY A 116 0.16 -12.11 -9.96
C GLY A 116 -0.86 -11.27 -10.75
N ASN A 117 -0.36 -10.29 -11.52
CA ASN A 117 -1.20 -9.39 -12.31
C ASN A 117 -1.18 -9.73 -13.81
N ASN A 118 -2.32 -9.51 -14.46
CA ASN A 118 -2.34 -9.25 -15.91
C ASN A 118 -1.66 -7.91 -16.21
N PRO A 119 -1.24 -7.65 -17.46
CA PRO A 119 -0.65 -6.37 -17.81
C PRO A 119 -1.56 -5.20 -17.42
N TYR A 120 -0.97 -4.17 -16.80
CA TYR A 120 -1.70 -2.98 -16.37
C TYR A 120 -0.79 -1.75 -16.35
N SER A 121 -1.43 -0.59 -16.33
CA SER A 121 -0.84 0.71 -16.16
C SER A 121 -1.50 1.42 -14.99
N ALA A 122 -0.72 2.09 -14.15
CA ALA A 122 -1.26 2.77 -12.97
C ALA A 122 -0.46 4.03 -12.63
N VAL A 123 -1.11 4.95 -11.91
CA VAL A 123 -0.41 6.03 -11.21
C VAL A 123 -0.47 5.71 -9.71
N TYR A 124 0.67 5.54 -9.07
CA TYR A 124 0.74 5.42 -7.61
C TYR A 124 0.98 6.80 -7.04
N SER A 125 -0.03 7.36 -6.38
CA SER A 125 0.13 8.58 -5.59
C SER A 125 0.74 8.21 -4.23
N VAL A 126 2.02 8.51 -4.04
CA VAL A 126 2.75 8.13 -2.83
C VAL A 126 2.87 9.28 -1.86
N PHE A 127 2.42 9.03 -0.65
CA PHE A 127 2.63 9.89 0.50
C PHE A 127 3.64 9.25 1.44
N GLN A 128 4.19 10.01 2.37
CA GLN A 128 5.06 9.48 3.42
C GLN A 128 4.58 9.94 4.79
N SER A 129 4.78 9.09 5.79
CA SER A 129 4.50 9.41 7.18
C SER A 129 5.65 8.91 8.06
N VAL A 130 6.20 9.83 8.84
CA VAL A 130 7.21 9.53 9.85
C VAL A 130 6.53 9.06 11.12
N ILE A 131 6.76 7.80 11.47
CA ILE A 131 6.11 7.14 12.59
C ILE A 131 7.04 7.15 13.80
N PRO A 132 6.58 7.58 14.99
CA PRO A 132 7.36 7.49 16.22
C PRO A 132 7.78 6.05 16.54
N GLU A 133 8.98 5.89 17.08
CA GLU A 133 9.54 4.57 17.36
C GLU A 133 8.69 3.78 18.36
N GLU A 134 8.06 4.45 19.34
CA GLU A 134 7.14 3.80 20.29
C GLU A 134 5.92 3.16 19.61
N VAL A 135 5.48 3.69 18.46
CA VAL A 135 4.35 3.13 17.71
C VAL A 135 4.79 1.85 17.00
N ILE A 136 5.98 1.84 16.39
CA ILE A 136 6.55 0.65 15.76
C ILE A 136 6.76 -0.45 16.82
N ASP A 137 7.34 -0.11 17.97
CA ASP A 137 7.57 -1.08 19.05
C ASP A 137 6.25 -1.65 19.61
N ARG A 138 5.20 -0.83 19.65
CA ARG A 138 3.86 -1.28 20.01
C ARG A 138 3.29 -2.25 18.98
N VAL A 139 3.41 -1.95 17.68
CA VAL A 139 2.95 -2.86 16.62
C VAL A 139 3.71 -4.18 16.68
N ASP A 140 5.04 -4.15 16.86
CA ASP A 140 5.87 -5.35 17.00
C ASP A 140 5.41 -6.24 18.17
N LEU A 141 5.06 -5.63 19.30
CA LEU A 141 4.52 -6.34 20.45
C LEU A 141 3.16 -7.01 20.14
N GLU A 142 2.27 -6.32 19.44
CA GLU A 142 0.96 -6.88 19.08
C GLU A 142 1.09 -8.01 18.05
N ILE A 143 2.02 -7.90 17.08
CA ILE A 143 2.36 -8.98 16.13
C ILE A 143 2.86 -10.22 16.89
N LYS A 144 3.80 -10.05 17.84
CA LYS A 144 4.32 -11.14 18.68
C LYS A 144 3.24 -11.82 19.51
N ASN A 145 2.25 -11.06 19.96
CA ASN A 145 1.09 -11.55 20.69
C ASN A 145 0.00 -12.15 19.76
N GLN A 146 0.26 -12.24 18.45
CA GLN A 146 -0.69 -12.73 17.44
C GLN A 146 -2.01 -11.97 17.47
N ARG A 147 -1.95 -10.66 17.74
CA ARG A 147 -3.11 -9.78 17.79
C ARG A 147 -3.25 -9.00 16.50
N ARG A 148 -4.49 -8.91 16.03
CA ARG A 148 -4.81 -8.17 14.82
C ARG A 148 -5.03 -6.69 15.11
N MET A 149 -4.47 -5.84 14.26
CA MET A 149 -4.61 -4.39 14.36
C MET A 149 -5.28 -3.74 13.14
N MET A 150 -5.51 -4.49 12.06
CA MET A 150 -6.17 -4.01 10.84
C MET A 150 -7.27 -4.96 10.36
N GLY A 151 -8.23 -4.41 9.63
CA GLY A 151 -9.37 -5.08 9.04
C GLY A 151 -9.02 -6.23 8.09
N GLU A 152 -8.13 -5.92 7.15
CA GLU A 152 -7.75 -6.82 6.04
C GLU A 152 -6.25 -7.13 6.10
N GLY A 153 -5.84 -8.33 5.69
CA GLY A 153 -4.43 -8.73 5.74
C GLY A 153 -3.79 -8.75 7.14
N LEU A 154 -2.47 -8.63 7.18
CA LEU A 154 -1.59 -8.66 8.35
C LEU A 154 -0.67 -7.43 8.40
N PHE A 155 -0.08 -7.15 9.55
CA PHE A 155 1.04 -6.20 9.64
C PHE A 155 2.38 -6.91 9.56
N GLY A 156 3.35 -6.21 8.98
CA GLY A 156 4.76 -6.53 9.12
C GLY A 156 5.58 -5.27 9.38
N ILE A 157 6.66 -5.47 10.15
CA ILE A 157 7.70 -4.47 10.33
C ILE A 157 8.95 -5.01 9.65
N PHE A 158 9.50 -4.22 8.73
CA PHE A 158 10.64 -4.65 7.92
C PHE A 158 11.72 -3.59 7.87
N THR A 159 12.97 -4.03 7.81
CA THR A 159 14.10 -3.23 7.36
C THR A 159 14.24 -3.34 5.84
N LEU A 160 14.92 -2.37 5.22
CA LEU A 160 15.22 -2.42 3.79
C LEU A 160 16.06 -3.67 3.43
N ASP A 161 16.94 -4.10 4.33
CA ASP A 161 17.79 -5.29 4.15
C ASP A 161 16.98 -6.59 4.18
N GLU A 162 16.03 -6.72 5.11
CA GLU A 162 15.12 -7.87 5.16
C GLU A 162 14.27 -7.99 3.91
N LEU A 163 13.84 -6.87 3.32
CA LEU A 163 13.11 -6.87 2.05
C LEU A 163 14.02 -7.22 0.86
N ALA A 164 15.26 -6.74 0.87
CA ALA A 164 16.21 -6.98 -0.22
C ALA A 164 16.73 -8.42 -0.25
N ASN A 165 16.96 -9.01 0.93
CA ASN A 165 17.51 -10.36 1.11
C ASN A 165 16.45 -11.42 1.40
N ASN A 166 15.16 -11.09 1.24
CA ASN A 166 14.07 -12.02 1.53
C ASN A 166 14.17 -13.27 0.62
N PRO A 167 13.97 -14.49 1.15
CA PRO A 167 13.97 -15.72 0.36
C PRO A 167 12.95 -15.74 -0.80
N ARG A 168 11.89 -14.92 -0.73
CA ARG A 168 10.90 -14.77 -1.80
C ARG A 168 11.38 -13.93 -2.98
N GLY A 169 12.59 -13.35 -2.90
CA GLY A 169 13.23 -12.61 -3.99
C GLY A 169 12.38 -11.43 -4.47
N GLU A 170 12.07 -11.40 -5.76
CA GLU A 170 11.27 -10.34 -6.39
C GLU A 170 9.83 -10.21 -5.86
N PHE A 171 9.35 -11.19 -5.10
CA PHE A 171 8.04 -11.17 -4.44
C PHE A 171 8.12 -10.87 -2.95
N SER A 172 9.26 -10.37 -2.44
CA SER A 172 9.36 -9.87 -1.06
C SER A 172 8.38 -8.72 -0.81
N THR A 173 8.14 -7.93 -1.84
CA THR A 173 7.11 -6.88 -1.87
C THR A 173 6.13 -7.10 -3.01
N ALA A 174 4.95 -6.49 -2.91
CA ALA A 174 3.94 -6.54 -3.96
C ALA A 174 3.88 -5.25 -4.77
N TYR A 175 3.41 -5.37 -6.02
CA TYR A 175 3.13 -4.24 -6.90
C TYR A 175 4.32 -3.27 -7.04
N ALA A 176 4.07 -1.96 -6.93
CA ALA A 176 5.08 -0.91 -7.05
C ALA A 176 5.86 -0.65 -5.76
N THR A 177 5.68 -1.45 -4.71
CA THR A 177 6.29 -1.20 -3.40
C THR A 177 7.82 -1.16 -3.47
N ALA A 178 8.46 -2.19 -4.02
CA ALA A 178 9.92 -2.22 -4.18
C ALA A 178 10.50 -1.02 -4.96
N PRO A 179 10.04 -0.66 -6.18
CA PRO A 179 10.60 0.49 -6.89
C PRO A 179 10.38 1.82 -6.16
N ILE A 180 9.24 2.00 -5.47
CA ILE A 180 9.00 3.19 -4.63
C ILE A 180 10.05 3.27 -3.51
N LEU A 181 10.28 2.15 -2.79
CA LEU A 181 11.28 2.09 -1.71
C LEU A 181 12.71 2.27 -2.23
N ASN A 182 13.05 1.64 -3.36
CA ASN A 182 14.35 1.77 -4.01
C ASN A 182 14.62 3.24 -4.37
N TYR A 183 13.63 3.95 -4.90
CA TYR A 183 13.75 5.37 -5.21
C TYR A 183 13.91 6.24 -3.96
N LYS A 184 13.11 5.99 -2.91
CA LYS A 184 13.13 6.79 -1.67
C LYS A 184 14.43 6.64 -0.89
N PHE A 185 14.95 5.43 -0.78
CA PHE A 185 16.03 5.07 0.15
C PHE A 185 17.34 4.68 -0.53
N ASP A 186 17.43 4.81 -1.86
CA ASP A 186 18.60 4.38 -2.66
C ASP A 186 19.02 2.94 -2.35
N THR A 187 18.03 2.03 -2.39
CA THR A 187 18.22 0.59 -2.11
C THR A 187 17.93 -0.27 -3.35
N LYS A 188 18.17 -1.58 -3.23
CA LYS A 188 18.07 -2.56 -4.32
C LYS A 188 17.20 -3.75 -3.92
N ILE A 189 15.98 -3.48 -3.47
CA ILE A 189 14.97 -4.51 -3.24
C ILE A 189 14.60 -5.10 -4.61
N PRO A 190 14.70 -6.43 -4.81
CA PRO A 190 14.32 -7.07 -6.07
C PRO A 190 12.83 -6.89 -6.36
N PHE A 191 12.48 -6.76 -7.64
CA PHE A 191 11.11 -6.75 -8.13
C PHE A 191 11.05 -7.30 -9.57
N PRO A 192 9.88 -7.76 -10.05
CA PRO A 192 9.78 -8.39 -11.36
C PRO A 192 10.25 -7.47 -12.48
N SER A 193 11.11 -7.97 -13.36
CA SER A 193 11.70 -7.18 -14.48
C SER A 193 10.67 -6.63 -15.47
N THR A 194 9.46 -7.19 -15.49
CA THR A 194 8.33 -6.73 -16.29
C THR A 194 7.62 -5.50 -15.71
N LEU A 195 7.99 -5.08 -14.49
CA LEU A 195 7.43 -3.90 -13.83
C LEU A 195 8.40 -2.73 -14.02
N ILE A 196 7.89 -1.65 -14.62
CA ILE A 196 8.60 -0.41 -14.87
C ILE A 196 7.89 0.68 -14.07
N ALA A 197 8.64 1.42 -13.26
CA ALA A 197 8.12 2.56 -12.50
C ALA A 197 8.91 3.82 -12.84
N THR A 198 8.22 4.87 -13.25
CA THR A 198 8.81 6.16 -13.63
C THR A 198 8.20 7.26 -12.77
N VAL A 199 9.05 8.11 -12.20
CA VAL A 199 8.61 9.29 -11.43
C VAL A 199 7.99 10.33 -12.34
N ILE A 200 6.83 10.88 -11.96
CA ILE A 200 6.09 11.88 -12.75
C ILE A 200 5.80 13.20 -12.01
N GLY A 201 6.42 13.42 -10.85
CA GLY A 201 6.29 14.64 -10.05
C GLY A 201 5.56 14.38 -8.72
N ASP A 202 5.14 15.44 -8.04
CA ASP A 202 4.43 15.34 -6.76
C ASP A 202 2.97 14.92 -6.95
N PRO A 203 2.36 14.25 -5.95
CA PRO A 203 0.91 14.00 -5.92
C PRO A 203 0.11 15.28 -6.15
N ARG A 204 -0.82 15.25 -7.11
CA ARG A 204 -1.65 16.41 -7.45
C ARG A 204 -2.83 16.51 -6.51
N ALA A 205 -3.34 17.73 -6.36
CA ALA A 205 -4.43 18.03 -5.45
C ALA A 205 -5.75 17.37 -5.84
N SER A 206 -5.96 17.04 -7.12
CA SER A 206 -7.18 16.38 -7.59
C SER A 206 -6.94 15.39 -8.72
N PHE A 207 -7.81 14.39 -8.87
CA PHE A 207 -7.76 13.46 -10.01
C PHE A 207 -7.94 14.17 -11.36
N LYS A 208 -8.67 15.30 -11.36
CA LYS A 208 -8.87 16.14 -12.55
C LYS A 208 -7.55 16.70 -13.08
N ASP A 209 -6.60 17.00 -12.21
CA ASP A 209 -5.30 17.56 -12.61
C ASP A 209 -4.47 16.56 -13.44
N TYR A 210 -4.79 15.27 -13.37
CA TYR A 210 -4.16 14.20 -14.16
C TYR A 210 -4.78 14.03 -15.57
N GLU A 211 -5.99 14.54 -15.82
CA GLU A 211 -6.73 14.29 -17.07
C GLU A 211 -6.11 14.93 -18.32
N SER A 212 -5.18 15.86 -18.12
CA SER A 212 -4.35 16.45 -19.17
C SER A 212 -3.35 15.46 -19.76
N GLU A 213 -2.93 14.45 -18.98
CA GLU A 213 -1.91 13.46 -19.33
C GLU A 213 -2.46 12.04 -19.41
N PHE A 214 -3.51 11.75 -18.64
CA PHE A 214 -4.05 10.41 -18.47
C PHE A 214 -5.53 10.32 -18.86
N VAL A 215 -5.94 9.13 -19.29
CA VAL A 215 -7.33 8.75 -19.53
C VAL A 215 -7.67 7.61 -18.59
N TYR A 216 -8.57 7.88 -17.66
CA TYR A 216 -9.10 6.88 -16.75
C TYR A 216 -10.11 5.97 -17.45
N ASP A 217 -9.91 4.66 -17.40
CA ASP A 217 -10.97 3.71 -17.71
C ASP A 217 -11.84 3.53 -16.46
N SER A 218 -13.02 4.16 -16.44
CA SER A 218 -13.94 4.09 -15.30
C SER A 218 -14.37 2.66 -14.95
N LYS A 219 -14.43 1.74 -15.92
CA LYS A 219 -14.70 0.31 -15.64
C LYS A 219 -13.47 -0.38 -15.06
N ALA A 220 -12.26 0.01 -15.44
CA ALA A 220 -11.04 -0.50 -14.82
C ALA A 220 -10.90 0.00 -13.38
N LEU A 221 -11.12 1.29 -13.12
CA LEU A 221 -11.11 1.85 -11.76
C LEU A 221 -12.11 1.17 -10.82
N VAL A 222 -13.36 1.01 -11.25
CA VAL A 222 -14.40 0.32 -10.45
C VAL A 222 -14.05 -1.16 -10.22
N ARG A 223 -13.34 -1.80 -11.16
CA ARG A 223 -12.86 -3.17 -10.96
C ARG A 223 -11.67 -3.20 -10.00
N ALA A 224 -10.74 -2.25 -10.12
CA ALA A 224 -9.57 -2.13 -9.27
C ALA A 224 -9.96 -1.89 -7.80
N SER A 225 -10.92 -0.98 -7.55
CA SER A 225 -11.45 -0.74 -6.19
C SER A 225 -12.14 -1.96 -5.59
N LYS A 226 -12.67 -2.86 -6.41
CA LYS A 226 -13.31 -4.11 -5.96
C LYS A 226 -12.38 -5.31 -5.90
N ALA A 227 -11.24 -5.27 -6.60
CA ALA A 227 -10.27 -6.37 -6.71
C ALA A 227 -9.21 -6.35 -5.61
N GLN A 228 -9.29 -5.38 -4.68
CA GLN A 228 -8.56 -5.42 -3.41
C GLN A 228 -9.21 -6.34 -2.37
N ILE A 229 -10.41 -6.90 -2.67
CA ILE A 229 -11.13 -7.89 -1.86
C ILE A 229 -10.96 -9.29 -2.44
#